data_AF-A0A3D5Y979-F1
#
_entry.id   AF-A0A3D5Y979-F1
#
_cell.length_a   1.000
_cell.length_b   1.000
_cell.length_c   1.000
_cell.angle_alpha   90.00
_cell.angle_beta   90.00
_cell.angle_gamma   90.00
#
_symmetry.space_group_name_H-M   'P 1'
#
loop_
_entity.id
_entity.type
_entity.pdbx_description
1 polymer ?
#
loop_
_entity_poly.entity_id
_entity_poly.type
_entity_poly.pdbx_seq_one_letter_code
_entity_poly.pdbx_strand_id
1 'polypeptide(L)'
;MRIEANPLPLSPFRWSVFVEDEKRFYQMNVDTLKNNSTFNSFEKKHVPAGLNHGIEGNNIIGKVENLEIVKTYLWFARFPVVTVKEEAEGYMVEYFDLRFNSLPPRRPFLLKVFVDRYGSLKHAELMFHTIK
;
A
#
# COMPACT_ATOMS: atom_id res chain seq x y z
N MET A 1 4.53 14.86 9.15
CA MET A 1 3.15 14.35 9.33
C MET A 1 2.29 14.88 8.20
N ARG A 2 1.53 14.03 7.52
CA ARG A 2 0.62 14.41 6.43
C ARG A 2 -0.80 13.94 6.74
N ILE A 3 -1.79 14.75 6.34
CA ILE A 3 -3.21 14.50 6.56
C ILE A 3 -3.95 14.76 5.25
N GLU A 4 -4.87 13.87 4.89
CA GLU A 4 -5.77 14.02 3.73
C GLU A 4 -7.18 13.60 4.12
N ALA A 5 -8.19 14.28 3.59
CA ALA A 5 -9.59 13.94 3.80
C ALA A 5 -10.31 13.96 2.45
N ASN A 6 -10.89 12.83 2.08
CA ASN A 6 -11.59 12.65 0.81
C ASN A 6 -13.07 12.39 1.09
N PRO A 7 -14.00 13.15 0.46
CA PRO A 7 -15.42 12.86 0.59
C PRO A 7 -15.72 11.50 -0.05
N LEU A 8 -16.56 10.69 0.61
CA LEU A 8 -17.08 9.48 -0.02
C LEU A 8 -18.04 9.86 -1.16
N PRO A 9 -18.07 9.11 -2.26
CA PRO A 9 -19.06 9.32 -3.31
C PRO A 9 -20.48 9.40 -2.73
N LEU A 10 -21.29 10.31 -3.27
CA LEU A 10 -22.71 10.47 -2.96
C LEU A 10 -23.03 10.90 -1.52
N SER A 11 -22.09 11.52 -0.79
CA SER A 11 -22.38 12.01 0.56
C SER A 11 -21.44 13.14 1.02
N PRO A 12 -21.93 14.38 1.21
CA PRO A 12 -21.10 15.47 1.74
C PRO A 12 -20.75 15.31 3.23
N PHE A 13 -21.44 14.41 3.94
CA PHE A 13 -21.29 14.17 5.38
C PHE A 13 -20.37 13.00 5.71
N ARG A 14 -19.93 12.23 4.70
CA ARG A 14 -19.11 11.04 4.91
C ARG A 14 -17.75 11.21 4.27
N TRP A 15 -16.70 10.99 5.06
CA TRP A 15 -15.33 11.29 4.67
C TRP A 15 -14.41 10.13 5.03
N SER A 16 -13.49 9.78 4.13
CA SER A 16 -12.32 8.97 4.47
C SER A 16 -11.15 9.90 4.78
N VAL A 17 -10.65 9.81 6.01
CA VAL A 17 -9.53 10.58 6.53
C VAL A 17 -8.30 9.67 6.62
N PHE A 18 -7.17 10.17 6.17
CA PHE A 18 -5.89 9.46 6.15
C PHE A 18 -4.85 10.29 6.89
N VAL A 19 -4.08 9.64 7.77
CA VAL A 19 -2.97 10.27 8.50
C VAL A 19 -1.72 9.45 8.28
N GLU A 20 -0.62 10.14 8.03
CA GLU A 20 0.71 9.56 7.90
C GLU A 20 1.63 10.07 9.01
N ASP A 21 2.15 9.14 9.82
CA ASP A 21 3.29 9.38 10.70
C ASP A 21 4.59 8.85 10.06
N GLU A 22 5.67 8.65 10.80
CA GLU A 22 6.93 8.14 10.25
C GLU A 22 6.84 6.68 9.75
N LYS A 23 6.10 5.82 10.43
CA LYS A 23 6.12 4.35 10.26
C LYS A 23 4.80 3.74 9.80
N ARG A 24 3.69 4.47 9.96
CA ARG A 24 2.33 3.98 9.79
C ARG A 24 1.49 4.96 8.98
N PHE A 25 0.46 4.39 8.39
CA PHE A 25 -0.71 5.10 7.92
C PHE A 25 -1.90 4.75 8.80
N TYR A 26 -2.76 5.72 9.01
CA TYR A 26 -4.03 5.57 9.68
C TYR A 26 -5.13 5.93 8.71
N GLN A 27 -6.23 5.16 8.75
CA GLN A 27 -7.43 5.42 7.98
C GLN A 27 -8.62 5.50 8.94
N MET A 28 -9.43 6.52 8.78
CA MET A 28 -10.68 6.69 9.50
C MET A 28 -11.81 6.99 8.53
N ASN A 29 -12.98 6.39 8.72
CA ASN A 29 -14.20 6.87 8.08
C ASN A 29 -15.02 7.67 9.09
N VAL A 30 -15.37 8.89 8.73
CA VAL A 30 -16.13 9.83 9.56
C VAL A 30 -17.49 10.06 8.92
N ASP A 31 -18.55 9.94 9.69
CA ASP A 31 -19.89 10.37 9.32
C ASP A 31 -20.30 11.51 10.26
N THR A 32 -20.49 12.73 9.76
CA THR A 32 -20.82 13.87 10.63
C THR A 32 -22.23 13.80 11.19
N LEU A 33 -23.08 12.92 10.67
CA LEU A 33 -24.46 12.73 11.13
C LEU A 33 -24.59 11.57 12.14
N LYS A 34 -23.56 10.75 12.30
CA LYS A 34 -23.57 9.59 13.18
C LYS A 34 -22.37 9.64 14.11
N ASN A 35 -22.56 9.24 15.37
CA ASN A 35 -21.44 9.12 16.30
C ASN A 35 -20.70 7.78 16.13
N ASN A 36 -20.41 7.40 14.88
CA ASN A 36 -19.64 6.18 14.59
C ASN A 36 -18.49 6.48 13.63
N SER A 37 -17.31 5.97 13.97
CA SER A 37 -16.12 6.08 13.15
C SER A 37 -15.38 4.75 13.17
N THR A 38 -14.98 4.26 12.00
CA THR A 38 -14.09 3.09 11.90
C THR A 38 -12.67 3.58 11.82
N PHE A 39 -11.76 3.03 12.63
CA PHE A 39 -10.34 3.36 12.65
C PHE A 39 -9.49 2.14 12.33
N ASN A 40 -8.58 2.27 11.37
CA ASN A 40 -7.62 1.24 10.98
C ASN A 40 -6.20 1.83 10.97
N SER A 41 -5.20 1.00 11.28
CA SER A 41 -3.79 1.38 11.19
C SER A 41 -3.01 0.35 10.38
N PHE A 42 -2.05 0.82 9.59
CA PHE A 42 -1.25 0.02 8.68
C PHE A 42 0.21 0.42 8.81
N GLU A 43 1.11 -0.55 8.86
CA GLU A 43 2.54 -0.27 8.67
C GLU A 43 2.77 0.17 7.23
N LYS A 44 3.61 1.19 7.01
CA LYS A 44 3.93 1.64 5.65
C LYS A 44 4.63 0.55 4.85
N LYS A 45 5.59 -0.12 5.50
CA LYS A 45 6.43 -1.16 4.92
C LYS A 45 6.38 -2.36 5.85
N HIS A 46 5.64 -3.39 5.44
CA HIS A 46 5.55 -4.65 6.16
C HIS A 46 6.49 -5.67 5.52
N VAL A 47 7.50 -6.08 6.29
CA VAL A 47 8.49 -7.08 5.89
C VAL A 47 8.46 -8.25 6.87
N PRO A 48 8.34 -9.51 6.41
CA PRO A 48 8.35 -10.67 7.28
C PRO A 48 9.58 -10.72 8.18
N ALA A 49 9.40 -11.14 9.44
CA ALA A 49 10.51 -11.41 10.34
C ALA A 49 11.43 -12.48 9.73
N GLY A 50 12.75 -12.29 9.77
CA GLY A 50 13.69 -13.18 9.09
C GLY A 50 14.28 -12.63 7.79
N LEU A 51 13.51 -11.83 7.03
CA LEU A 51 13.92 -11.40 5.68
C LEU A 51 15.13 -10.46 5.67
N ASN A 52 15.31 -9.70 6.76
CA ASN A 52 16.29 -8.61 6.88
C ASN A 52 17.50 -8.94 7.78
N HIS A 53 17.83 -10.22 8.01
CA HIS A 53 18.95 -10.61 8.87
C HIS A 53 20.15 -11.12 8.06
N GLY A 54 21.09 -10.22 7.75
CA GLY A 54 22.37 -10.48 7.06
C GLY A 54 23.25 -9.22 7.02
N ILE A 55 24.56 -9.36 6.73
CA ILE A 55 25.57 -8.28 6.88
C ILE A 55 25.27 -7.05 5.97
N GLU A 56 24.52 -7.24 4.90
CA GLU A 56 23.84 -6.20 4.11
C GLU A 56 22.35 -6.55 4.06
N GLY A 57 21.54 -6.14 5.04
CA GLY A 57 20.10 -6.42 5.03
C GLY A 57 19.50 -6.06 3.68
N ASN A 58 19.16 -7.08 2.87
CA ASN A 58 18.80 -6.92 1.46
C ASN A 58 17.64 -5.91 1.37
N ASN A 59 17.93 -4.67 0.98
CA ASN A 59 16.94 -3.59 0.87
C ASN A 59 16.07 -3.82 -0.37
N ILE A 60 15.31 -4.90 -0.38
CA ILE A 60 14.50 -5.32 -1.52
C ILE A 60 13.48 -4.25 -1.88
N ILE A 61 12.89 -3.60 -0.89
CA ILE A 61 11.97 -2.48 -1.10
C ILE A 61 12.70 -1.33 -1.79
N GLY A 62 13.88 -0.91 -1.31
CA GLY A 62 14.63 0.17 -1.94
C GLY A 62 15.10 -0.16 -3.36
N LYS A 63 15.44 -1.43 -3.64
CA LYS A 63 15.76 -1.88 -5.00
C LYS A 63 14.53 -1.82 -5.91
N VAL A 64 13.39 -2.32 -5.43
CA VAL A 64 12.13 -2.34 -6.17
C VAL A 64 11.58 -0.94 -6.39
N GLU A 65 11.69 -0.03 -5.41
CA GLU A 65 11.31 1.39 -5.53
C GLU A 65 12.12 2.16 -6.58
N ASN A 66 13.26 1.61 -7.04
CA ASN A 66 14.03 2.19 -8.15
C ASN A 66 13.55 1.77 -9.53
N LEU A 67 12.71 0.73 -9.65
CA LEU A 67 12.14 0.27 -10.92
C LEU A 67 11.14 1.28 -11.47
N GLU A 68 11.15 1.48 -12.79
CA GLU A 68 10.31 2.50 -13.45
C GLU A 68 8.80 2.26 -13.26
N ILE A 69 8.36 1.00 -13.29
CA ILE A 69 6.96 0.62 -13.03
C ILE A 69 6.51 1.02 -11.61
N VAL A 70 7.41 0.89 -10.63
CA VAL A 70 7.12 1.23 -9.23
C VAL A 70 7.13 2.74 -9.04
N LYS A 71 8.10 3.45 -9.63
CA LYS A 71 8.11 4.92 -9.66
C LYS A 71 6.82 5.47 -10.27
N THR A 72 6.35 4.87 -11.37
CA THR A 72 5.10 5.25 -12.03
C THR A 72 3.89 5.03 -11.12
N TYR A 73 3.83 3.90 -10.41
CA TYR A 73 2.77 3.65 -9.44
C TYR A 73 2.79 4.65 -8.27
N LEU A 74 3.98 4.88 -7.69
CA LEU A 74 4.17 5.79 -6.57
C LEU A 74 3.94 7.27 -6.94
N TRP A 75 4.00 7.62 -8.23
CA TRP A 75 3.69 8.97 -8.68
C TRP A 75 2.24 9.39 -8.38
N PHE A 76 1.28 8.47 -8.48
CA PHE A 76 -0.12 8.74 -8.16
C PHE A 76 -0.55 8.25 -6.78
N ALA A 77 0.12 7.23 -6.23
CA ALA A 77 -0.22 6.67 -4.93
C ALA A 77 0.14 7.64 -3.80
N ARG A 78 -0.85 8.01 -2.97
CA ARG A 78 -0.62 8.94 -1.85
C ARG A 78 -0.37 8.22 -0.54
N PHE A 79 -1.05 7.12 -0.23
CA PHE A 79 -0.82 6.35 0.99
C PHE A 79 -0.44 4.89 0.68
N PRO A 80 0.72 4.64 0.03
CA PRO A 80 1.10 3.32 -0.45
C PRO A 80 1.61 2.41 0.68
N VAL A 81 0.81 1.44 1.08
CA VAL A 81 1.25 0.32 1.92
C VAL A 81 2.02 -0.67 1.06
N VAL A 82 3.19 -1.07 1.54
CA VAL A 82 4.08 -2.03 0.91
C VAL A 82 4.13 -3.31 1.74
N THR A 83 3.95 -4.45 1.11
CA THR A 83 4.11 -5.77 1.74
C THR A 83 5.09 -6.61 0.94
N VAL A 84 6.04 -7.24 1.63
CA VAL A 84 6.99 -8.17 1.00
C VAL A 84 6.62 -9.60 1.36
N LYS A 85 6.68 -10.50 0.39
CA LYS A 85 6.54 -11.95 0.56
C LYS A 85 7.73 -12.64 -0.09
N GLU A 86 8.32 -13.60 0.61
CA GLU A 86 9.33 -14.49 0.02
C GLU A 86 8.65 -15.57 -0.81
N GLU A 87 9.16 -15.79 -2.02
CA GLU A 87 8.70 -16.79 -2.96
C GLU A 87 9.87 -17.73 -3.28
N ALA A 88 9.59 -18.93 -3.84
CA ALA A 88 10.62 -19.94 -4.10
C ALA A 88 11.85 -19.41 -4.88
N GLU A 89 11.61 -18.50 -5.82
CA GLU A 89 12.62 -17.94 -6.70
C GLU A 89 12.98 -16.46 -6.45
N GLY A 90 12.60 -15.90 -5.31
CA GLY A 90 12.88 -14.49 -4.98
C GLY A 90 11.81 -13.86 -4.10
N TYR A 91 11.29 -12.70 -4.50
CA TYR A 91 10.34 -11.94 -3.70
C TYR A 91 9.16 -11.42 -4.53
N MET A 92 8.00 -11.36 -3.90
CA MET A 92 6.84 -10.60 -4.36
C MET A 92 6.69 -9.36 -3.48
N VAL A 93 6.72 -8.17 -4.08
CA VAL A 93 6.46 -6.91 -3.40
C VAL A 93 5.12 -6.36 -3.87
N GLU A 94 4.19 -6.22 -2.94
CA GLU A 94 2.84 -5.72 -3.18
C GLU A 94 2.74 -4.25 -2.74
N TYR A 95 2.23 -3.39 -3.61
CA TYR A 95 1.92 -1.99 -3.32
C TYR A 95 0.42 -1.76 -3.43
N PHE A 96 -0.16 -1.12 -2.40
CA PHE A 96 -1.58 -0.79 -2.34
C PHE A 96 -1.80 0.59 -1.72
N ASP A 97 -2.54 1.49 -2.38
CA ASP A 97 -2.89 2.80 -1.83
C ASP A 97 -4.14 2.70 -0.95
N LEU A 98 -4.01 3.07 0.34
CA LEU A 98 -5.10 2.99 1.32
C LEU A 98 -6.33 3.83 0.96
N ARG A 99 -6.19 4.82 0.08
CA ARG A 99 -7.36 5.57 -0.42
C ARG A 99 -8.42 4.67 -1.07
N PHE A 100 -8.02 3.48 -1.52
CA PHE A 100 -8.91 2.50 -2.13
C PHE A 100 -9.35 1.35 -1.18
N ASN A 101 -9.02 1.45 0.12
CA ASN A 101 -9.31 0.41 1.12
C ASN A 101 -10.76 0.36 1.61
N SER A 102 -11.62 1.26 1.13
CA SER A 102 -13.04 1.35 1.51
C SER A 102 -13.93 0.27 0.88
N LEU A 103 -13.39 -0.64 0.05
CA LEU A 103 -14.15 -1.67 -0.66
C LEU A 103 -13.69 -3.13 -0.38
N PRO A 104 -13.57 -3.63 0.87
CA PRO A 104 -13.24 -5.04 1.12
C PRO A 104 -14.26 -6.00 0.45
N PRO A 105 -13.83 -7.14 -0.13
CA PRO A 105 -12.46 -7.69 -0.16
C PRO A 105 -11.57 -7.11 -1.27
N ARG A 106 -12.03 -6.10 -2.01
CA ARG A 106 -11.36 -5.58 -3.20
C ARG A 106 -10.24 -4.61 -2.83
N ARG A 107 -9.12 -4.72 -3.54
CA ARG A 107 -8.02 -3.74 -3.57
C ARG A 107 -7.91 -3.20 -4.99
N PRO A 108 -8.61 -2.11 -5.32
CA PRO A 108 -8.45 -1.45 -6.61
C PRO A 108 -6.98 -1.01 -6.77
N PHE A 109 -6.40 -1.24 -7.96
CA PHE A 109 -5.03 -0.85 -8.30
C PHE A 109 -3.96 -1.49 -7.39
N LEU A 110 -3.97 -2.82 -7.27
CA LEU A 110 -2.89 -3.55 -6.59
C LEU A 110 -1.74 -3.76 -7.57
N LEU A 111 -0.57 -3.20 -7.28
CA LEU A 111 0.66 -3.53 -8.02
C LEU A 111 1.39 -4.66 -7.32
N LYS A 112 1.67 -5.75 -8.04
CA LYS A 112 2.54 -6.83 -7.60
C LYS A 112 3.82 -6.79 -8.44
N VAL A 113 4.97 -6.83 -7.79
CA VAL A 113 6.27 -6.85 -8.44
C VAL A 113 7.00 -8.12 -8.02
N PHE A 114 7.32 -8.95 -9.00
CA PHE A 114 8.09 -10.17 -8.80
C PHE A 114 9.54 -9.92 -9.18
N VAL A 115 10.43 -10.15 -8.23
CA VAL A 115 11.87 -9.95 -8.40
C VAL A 115 12.65 -11.20 -8.01
N ASP A 116 13.84 -11.36 -8.56
CA ASP A 116 14.78 -12.38 -8.09
C ASP A 116 15.34 -12.07 -6.68
N ARG A 117 16.21 -12.95 -6.17
CA ARG A 117 16.87 -12.79 -4.86
C ARG A 117 17.77 -11.54 -4.77
N TYR A 118 18.15 -10.96 -5.91
CA TYR A 118 19.01 -9.79 -6.00
C TYR A 118 18.21 -8.49 -6.17
N GLY A 119 16.91 -8.56 -6.44
CA GLY A 119 16.02 -7.42 -6.68
C GLY A 119 15.83 -7.07 -8.15
N SER A 120 16.28 -7.92 -9.08
CA SER A 120 16.06 -7.73 -10.52
C SER A 120 14.62 -8.06 -10.88
N LEU A 121 13.97 -7.21 -11.69
CA LEU A 121 12.60 -7.42 -12.15
C LEU A 121 12.47 -8.69 -12.99
N LYS A 122 11.61 -9.61 -12.57
CA LYS A 122 11.14 -10.74 -13.39
C LYS A 122 9.87 -10.37 -14.14
N HIS A 123 8.86 -9.88 -13.42
CA HIS A 123 7.58 -9.46 -13.97
C HIS A 123 6.85 -8.53 -12.99
N ALA A 124 5.88 -7.75 -13.48
CA ALA A 124 5.00 -6.93 -12.66
C ALA A 124 3.56 -6.95 -13.19
N GLU A 125 2.61 -7.01 -12.28
CA GLU A 125 1.18 -7.07 -12.54
C GLU A 125 0.47 -5.90 -11.87
N LEU A 126 -0.29 -5.11 -12.63
CA LEU A 126 -1.20 -4.11 -12.09
C LEU A 126 -2.64 -4.62 -12.19
N MET A 127 -3.23 -4.96 -11.05
CA MET A 127 -4.57 -5.54 -10.99
C MET A 127 -5.64 -4.43 -10.88
N PHE A 128 -6.56 -4.42 -11.84
CA PHE A 128 -7.75 -3.56 -11.82
C PHE A 128 -8.98 -4.39 -11.42
N HIS A 129 -9.37 -4.35 -10.15
CA HIS A 129 -10.63 -4.96 -9.73
C HIS A 129 -11.80 -4.05 -10.18
N THR A 130 -12.58 -4.49 -11.17
CA THR A 130 -13.68 -3.70 -11.73
C THR A 130 -14.86 -3.60 -10.74
N ILE A 131 -15.50 -2.44 -10.72
CA ILE A 131 -16.81 -2.23 -10.10
C ILE A 131 -17.84 -2.85 -11.08
N LYS A 132 -18.37 -4.02 -10.74
CA LYS A 132 -19.62 -4.50 -11.35
C LYS A 132 -20.80 -3.86 -10.62
#